data_AF-A0AB37J7E8-F1
#
_entry.id   AF-A0AB37J7E8-F1
#
_cell.length_a   1.000
_cell.length_b   1.000
_cell.length_c   1.000
_cell.angle_alpha   90.00
_cell.angle_beta   90.00
_cell.angle_gamma   90.00
#
_symmetry.space_group_name_H-M   'P 1'
#
loop_
_entity.id
_entity.type
_entity.pdbx_description
1 polymer ?
#
loop_
_entity_poly.entity_id
_entity_poly.type
_entity_poly.pdbx_seq_one_letter_code
_entity_poly.pdbx_strand_id
1 'polypeptide(L)'
;MKTVSIELESLLLTAPVVFLVEDVLTKEYLIRIWQPDDKYFYILVAYGRESVRAVTHDLRTAGFRNVFGLIDRDFGTSNYDSWIQVLSNEAVFILPVFEIENYLLD
;
A
#
# COMPACT_ATOMS: atom_id res chain seq x y z
N MET A 1 19.49 -3.47 -15.40
CA MET A 1 18.07 -3.10 -15.59
C MET A 1 17.14 -4.28 -15.87
N LYS A 2 17.52 -5.33 -16.62
CA LYS A 2 16.62 -6.50 -16.86
C LYS A 2 16.29 -7.35 -15.62
N THR A 3 17.23 -7.51 -14.68
CA THR A 3 17.00 -8.37 -13.50
C THR A 3 15.93 -7.79 -12.56
N VAL A 4 15.97 -6.47 -12.34
CA VAL A 4 15.02 -5.74 -11.50
C VAL A 4 13.58 -5.85 -12.05
N SER A 5 13.40 -5.82 -13.38
CA SER A 5 12.06 -5.94 -13.96
C SER A 5 11.49 -7.36 -13.82
N ILE A 6 12.32 -8.40 -13.98
CA ILE A 6 11.90 -9.80 -13.88
C ILE A 6 11.50 -10.15 -12.44
N GLU A 7 12.26 -9.67 -11.45
CA GLU A 7 11.95 -9.92 -10.03
C GLU A 7 10.64 -9.25 -9.62
N LEU A 8 10.39 -8.02 -10.10
CA LEU A 8 9.15 -7.31 -9.84
C LEU A 8 7.94 -7.99 -10.48
N GLU A 9 8.03 -8.38 -11.76
CA GLU A 9 6.96 -9.11 -12.45
C GLU A 9 6.63 -10.43 -11.76
N SER A 10 7.66 -11.21 -11.38
CA SER A 10 7.49 -12.46 -10.64
C SER A 10 6.76 -12.23 -9.32
N LEU A 11 7.15 -11.21 -8.57
CA LEU A 11 6.50 -10.81 -7.32
C LEU A 11 5.03 -10.45 -7.56
N LEU A 12 4.73 -9.65 -8.57
CA LEU A 12 3.37 -9.21 -8.88
C LEU A 12 2.45 -10.33 -9.36
N LEU A 13 3.00 -11.39 -9.98
CA LEU A 13 2.25 -12.54 -10.48
C LEU A 13 2.07 -13.66 -9.45
N THR A 14 2.94 -13.75 -8.45
CA THR A 14 2.96 -14.86 -7.48
C THR A 14 2.59 -14.46 -6.06
N ALA A 15 2.56 -13.16 -5.74
CA ALA A 15 2.17 -12.65 -4.43
C ALA A 15 0.66 -12.74 -4.18
N PRO A 16 0.22 -12.93 -2.92
CA PRO A 16 -1.18 -12.83 -2.56
C PRO A 16 -1.70 -11.40 -2.76
N VAL A 17 -1.02 -10.41 -2.17
CA VAL A 17 -1.34 -8.97 -2.25
C VAL A 17 -0.05 -8.14 -2.17
N VAL A 18 0.09 -7.13 -3.04
CA VAL A 18 1.15 -6.11 -2.98
C VAL A 18 0.60 -4.84 -2.36
N PHE A 19 1.28 -4.33 -1.34
CA PHE A 19 0.87 -3.17 -0.57
C PHE A 19 1.95 -2.09 -0.59
N LEU A 20 1.64 -0.95 -1.18
CA LEU A 20 2.55 0.19 -1.33
C LEU A 20 2.34 1.16 -0.17
N VAL A 21 3.42 1.53 0.50
CA VAL A 21 3.42 2.48 1.62
C VAL A 21 4.39 3.61 1.36
N GLU A 22 4.25 4.72 2.08
CA GLU A 22 5.06 5.91 1.86
C GLU A 22 6.52 5.72 2.23
N ASP A 23 6.79 5.07 3.37
CA ASP A 23 8.11 5.04 3.97
C ASP A 23 8.45 3.70 4.65
N VAL A 24 9.67 3.61 5.18
CA VAL A 24 10.21 2.40 5.81
C VAL A 24 9.59 2.15 7.19
N LEU A 25 9.31 3.19 7.97
CA LEU A 25 8.73 3.06 9.30
C LEU A 25 7.32 2.45 9.21
N THR A 26 6.49 2.96 8.31
CA THR A 26 5.17 2.41 8.01
C THR A 26 5.25 0.92 7.63
N LYS A 27 6.20 0.56 6.76
CA LYS A 27 6.41 -0.85 6.37
C LYS A 27 6.77 -1.73 7.57
N GLU A 28 7.76 -1.31 8.36
CA GLU A 28 8.23 -2.09 9.51
C GLU A 28 7.13 -2.24 10.56
N TYR A 29 6.34 -1.19 10.79
CA TYR A 29 5.17 -1.24 11.66
C TYR A 29 4.17 -2.30 11.19
N LEU A 30 3.72 -2.22 9.92
CA LEU A 30 2.74 -3.14 9.36
C LEU A 30 3.24 -4.59 9.31
N ILE A 31 4.52 -4.82 9.04
CA ILE A 31 5.11 -6.17 9.12
C ILE A 31 4.93 -6.72 10.53
N ARG A 32 5.25 -5.94 11.57
CA ARG A 32 5.15 -6.40 12.96
C ARG A 32 3.72 -6.69 13.39
N ILE A 33 2.74 -5.88 12.98
CA ILE A 33 1.36 -6.02 13.46
C ILE A 33 0.50 -6.95 12.61
N TRP A 34 0.72 -7.04 11.30
CA TRP A 34 -0.14 -7.82 10.39
C TRP A 34 0.49 -9.13 9.95
N GLN A 35 1.82 -9.25 10.02
CA GLN A 35 2.54 -10.41 9.51
C GLN A 35 3.58 -10.92 10.53
N PRO A 36 3.20 -11.13 11.81
CA PRO A 36 4.14 -11.62 12.81
C PRO A 36 4.65 -13.03 12.50
N ASP A 37 3.79 -13.87 11.92
CA ASP A 37 4.09 -15.29 11.65
C ASP A 37 4.05 -15.62 10.14
N ASP A 38 3.01 -15.14 9.43
CA ASP A 38 2.76 -15.46 8.03
C ASP A 38 2.87 -14.23 7.13
N LYS A 39 3.41 -14.44 5.92
CA LYS A 39 3.59 -13.38 4.93
C LYS A 39 2.39 -13.26 3.97
N TYR A 40 1.32 -12.62 4.41
CA TYR A 40 0.12 -12.36 3.60
C TYR A 40 0.28 -11.22 2.57
N PHE A 41 1.16 -10.25 2.83
CA PHE A 41 1.36 -9.06 2.00
C PHE A 41 2.83 -8.86 1.64
N TYR A 42 3.09 -8.52 0.38
CA TYR A 42 4.36 -7.93 -0.03
C TYR A 42 4.29 -6.42 0.13
N ILE A 43 4.86 -5.92 1.23
CA ILE A 43 4.87 -4.48 1.55
C ILE A 43 6.10 -3.81 0.91
N LEU A 44 5.84 -2.87 0.00
CA LEU A 44 6.84 -2.12 -0.77
C LEU A 44 6.78 -0.63 -0.40
N VAL A 45 7.95 0.01 -0.33
CA VAL A 45 8.07 1.44 -0.03
C VAL A 45 8.13 2.21 -1.35
N ALA A 46 7.22 3.16 -1.53
CA ALA A 46 7.15 4.01 -2.72
C ALA A 46 7.81 5.39 -2.53
N TYR A 47 8.25 5.73 -1.31
CA TYR A 47 8.90 7.01 -0.99
C TYR A 47 7.98 8.21 -1.24
N GLY A 48 6.84 8.21 -0.57
CA GLY A 48 5.88 9.32 -0.51
C GLY A 48 4.56 9.09 -1.24
N ARG A 49 3.54 9.83 -0.82
CA ARG A 49 2.14 9.70 -1.26
C ARG A 49 1.91 9.74 -2.78
N GLU A 50 2.59 10.63 -3.49
CA GLU A 50 2.41 10.78 -4.94
C GLU A 50 2.94 9.55 -5.68
N SER A 51 4.08 9.01 -5.21
CA SER A 51 4.63 7.77 -5.72
C SER A 51 3.72 6.57 -5.42
N VAL A 52 3.15 6.48 -4.21
CA VAL A 52 2.16 5.43 -3.89
C VAL A 52 1.00 5.47 -4.87
N ARG A 53 0.44 6.66 -5.13
CA ARG A 53 -0.67 6.83 -6.09
C ARG A 53 -0.27 6.43 -7.51
N ALA A 54 0.84 6.96 -8.00
CA ALA A 54 1.30 6.71 -9.36
C ALA A 54 1.60 5.23 -9.61
N VAL A 55 2.40 4.61 -8.73
CA VAL A 55 2.78 3.20 -8.87
C VAL A 55 1.57 2.27 -8.75
N THR A 56 0.66 2.53 -7.81
CA THR A 56 -0.58 1.74 -7.69
C THR A 56 -1.42 1.84 -8.95
N HIS A 57 -1.57 3.05 -9.50
CA HIS A 57 -2.33 3.28 -10.73
C HIS A 57 -1.71 2.56 -11.94
N ASP A 58 -0.40 2.70 -12.13
CA ASP A 58 0.32 2.10 -13.26
C ASP A 58 0.23 0.57 -13.21
N LEU A 59 0.48 -0.04 -12.05
CA LEU A 59 0.41 -1.50 -11.90
C LEU A 59 -1.01 -2.04 -12.13
N ARG A 60 -2.05 -1.35 -11.65
CA ARG A 60 -3.43 -1.76 -11.90
C ARG A 60 -3.82 -1.61 -13.37
N THR A 61 -3.36 -0.54 -14.02
CA THR A 61 -3.56 -0.33 -15.46
C THR A 61 -2.85 -1.40 -16.29
N ALA A 62 -1.70 -1.88 -15.82
CA ALA A 62 -0.99 -3.02 -16.41
C ALA A 62 -1.68 -4.39 -16.15
N GLY A 63 -2.79 -4.42 -15.41
CA GLY A 63 -3.62 -5.61 -15.20
C GLY A 63 -3.42 -6.31 -13.85
N PHE A 64 -2.54 -5.81 -12.98
CA PHE A 64 -2.33 -6.38 -11.65
C PHE A 64 -3.45 -5.95 -10.69
N ARG A 65 -4.32 -6.89 -10.30
CA ARG A 65 -5.51 -6.58 -9.49
C ARG A 65 -5.26 -6.50 -7.99
N ASN A 66 -4.26 -7.21 -7.49
CA ASN A 66 -3.97 -7.34 -6.06
C ASN A 66 -2.93 -6.31 -5.60
N VAL A 67 -2.97 -5.11 -6.16
CA VAL A 67 -2.08 -3.99 -5.81
C VAL A 67 -2.89 -2.90 -5.16
N PHE A 68 -2.48 -2.51 -3.96
CA PHE A 68 -3.11 -1.47 -3.16
C PHE A 68 -2.05 -0.53 -2.55
N GLY A 69 -2.46 0.69 -2.25
CA GLY A 69 -1.64 1.68 -1.58
C GLY A 69 -2.24 2.12 -0.25
N LEU A 70 -1.37 2.56 0.66
CA LEU A 70 -1.71 3.25 1.90
C LEU A 70 -0.94 4.56 1.94
N ILE A 71 -1.65 5.64 2.24
CA ILE A 71 -1.05 6.95 2.45
C ILE A 71 -1.59 7.57 3.73
N ASP A 72 -0.75 8.39 4.35
CA ASP A 72 -1.12 9.20 5.50
C ASP A 72 -2.12 10.27 5.08
N ARG A 73 -2.95 10.69 6.03
CA ARG A 73 -3.89 11.76 5.74
C ARG A 73 -3.17 13.08 5.60
N ASP A 74 -2.15 13.30 6.42
CA ASP A 74 -1.56 14.61 6.66
C ASP A 74 -2.66 15.64 6.92
N PHE A 75 -2.58 16.78 6.24
CA PHE A 75 -3.57 17.85 6.21
C PHE A 75 -4.71 17.61 5.21
N GLY A 76 -4.76 16.44 4.59
CA GLY A 76 -5.78 16.06 3.61
C GLY A 76 -7.06 15.48 4.22
N THR A 77 -7.89 14.92 3.35
CA THR A 77 -9.15 14.25 3.71
C THR A 77 -8.98 12.74 3.57
N SER A 78 -9.45 11.99 4.57
CA SER A 78 -9.54 10.53 4.46
C SER A 78 -10.60 10.12 3.45
N ASN A 79 -10.38 9.00 2.77
CA ASN A 79 -11.39 8.35 1.94
C ASN A 79 -12.07 7.17 2.66
N TYR A 80 -11.98 7.07 3.99
CA TYR A 80 -12.55 5.95 4.75
C TYR A 80 -14.02 5.66 4.40
N ASP A 81 -14.85 6.69 4.37
CA ASP A 81 -16.29 6.52 4.09
C ASP A 81 -16.58 6.02 2.68
N SER A 82 -15.78 6.38 1.67
CA SER A 82 -15.91 5.86 0.30
C SER A 82 -15.23 4.50 0.16
N TRP A 83 -14.11 4.26 0.85
CA TRP A 83 -13.33 3.04 0.80
C TRP A 83 -14.11 1.80 1.27
N ILE A 84 -14.87 1.93 2.36
CA ILE A 84 -15.63 0.80 2.93
C ILE A 84 -16.90 0.46 2.13
N GLN A 85 -17.22 1.22 1.09
CA GLN A 85 -18.39 0.93 0.25
C GLN A 85 -18.08 -0.21 -0.73
N VAL A 86 -19.03 -1.13 -0.88
CA VAL A 86 -18.93 -2.36 -1.72
C VAL A 86 -18.57 -2.08 -3.19
N LEU A 87 -18.77 -0.85 -3.67
CA LEU A 87 -18.53 -0.43 -5.05
C LEU A 87 -17.27 0.42 -5.24
N SER A 88 -16.44 0.60 -4.21
CA SER A 88 -15.23 1.39 -4.35
C SER A 88 -14.22 0.67 -5.26
N ASN A 89 -13.86 1.34 -6.36
CA ASN A 89 -12.72 0.96 -7.20
C ASN A 89 -11.42 1.62 -6.72
N GLU A 90 -11.44 2.30 -5.57
CA GLU A 90 -10.25 2.93 -5.02
C GLU A 90 -9.24 1.86 -4.62
N ALA A 91 -8.00 2.09 -5.03
CA ALA A 91 -6.90 1.19 -4.72
C ALA A 91 -5.90 1.78 -3.72
N VAL A 92 -6.04 3.06 -3.39
CA VAL A 92 -5.21 3.73 -2.40
C VAL A 92 -6.08 4.19 -1.24
N PHE A 93 -5.82 3.65 -0.05
CA PHE A 93 -6.50 4.04 1.17
C PHE A 93 -5.76 5.22 1.83
N ILE A 94 -6.53 6.21 2.28
CA ILE A 94 -6.06 7.39 2.99
C ILE A 94 -6.52 7.27 4.44
N LEU A 95 -5.58 7.21 5.37
CA LEU A 95 -5.88 6.98 6.78
C LEU A 95 -6.88 8.01 7.35
N PRO A 96 -7.70 7.62 8.36
CA PRO A 96 -8.56 8.56 9.08
C PRO A 96 -7.78 9.38 10.13
N VAL A 97 -6.63 8.88 10.58
CA VAL A 97 -5.69 9.57 11.49
C VAL A 97 -4.73 10.46 10.69
N PHE A 98 -3.96 11.33 11.36
CA PHE A 98 -3.02 12.24 10.68
C PHE A 98 -1.90 11.45 10.00
N GLU A 99 -1.19 10.63 10.78
CA GLU A 99 -0.10 9.72 10.37
C GLU A 99 -0.36 8.33 10.95
N ILE A 100 0.19 7.29 10.34
CA ILE A 100 0.02 5.91 10.84
C ILE A 100 0.57 5.73 12.26
N GLU A 101 1.62 6.46 12.64
CA GLU A 101 2.23 6.44 13.96
C GLU A 101 1.25 6.88 15.05
N ASN A 102 0.19 7.61 14.72
CA ASN A 102 -0.84 7.93 15.68
C ASN A 102 -1.51 6.69 16.27
N TYR A 103 -1.55 5.56 15.54
CA TYR A 103 -2.05 4.29 16.08
C TYR A 103 -1.08 3.63 17.08
N LEU A 104 0.18 4.09 17.17
CA LEU A 104 1.14 3.60 18.16
C LEU A 104 0.97 4.27 19.54
N LEU A 105 0.22 5.36 19.60
CA LEU A 105 0.04 6.17 20.80
C LEU A 105 -1.25 5.84 21.56
N ASP A 106 -2.12 5.02 20.98
CA ASP A 106 -3.40 4.53 21.54
C ASP A 106 -3.23 3.08 22.03
#